data_AF-A0A699WII9-F1
#
_entry.id   AF-A0A699WII9-F1
#
_cell.length_a   1.000
_cell.length_b   1.000
_cell.length_c   1.000
_cell.angle_alpha   90.00
_cell.angle_beta   90.00
_cell.angle_gamma   90.00
#
_symmetry.space_group_name_H-M   'P 1'
#
loop_
_entity.id
_entity.type
_entity.pdbx_description
1 polymer ?
#
loop_
_entity_poly.entity_id
_entity_poly.type
_entity_poly.pdbx_seq_one_letter_code
_entity_poly.pdbx_strand_id
1 'polypeptide(L)'
;MELWELKESDKVEKYVEGLPDMIHGSVVASKPKTMQEAIEIATELMDKKIRTFAERETVSKRKFENSSRTTRNQQQQHLNKR
;
A
#
# COMPACT_ATOMS: atom_id res chain seq x y z
N MET A 1 -38.58 -4.69 5.96
CA MET A 1 -37.32 -4.25 5.32
C MET A 1 -36.15 -4.22 6.32
N GLU A 2 -36.35 -4.36 7.63
CA GLU A 2 -35.30 -4.16 8.64
C GLU A 2 -34.42 -5.39 8.97
N LEU A 3 -34.95 -6.61 8.80
CA LEU A 3 -34.19 -7.82 9.19
C LEU A 3 -32.99 -8.11 8.26
N TRP A 4 -33.12 -7.72 6.99
CA TRP A 4 -32.06 -7.90 6.00
C TRP A 4 -30.91 -6.92 6.23
N GLU A 5 -31.22 -5.65 6.54
CA GLU A 5 -30.24 -4.61 6.85
C GLU A 5 -29.43 -4.96 8.10
N LEU A 6 -30.08 -5.44 9.16
CA LEU A 6 -29.39 -5.87 10.39
C LEU A 6 -28.44 -7.05 10.13
N LYS A 7 -28.88 -8.03 9.33
CA LYS A 7 -28.05 -9.19 8.98
C LYS A 7 -26.87 -8.79 8.10
N GLU A 8 -27.05 -7.81 7.22
CA GLU A 8 -25.96 -7.33 6.37
C GLU A 8 -24.96 -6.49 7.17
N SER A 9 -25.44 -5.65 8.09
CA SER A 9 -24.60 -4.89 9.02
C SER A 9 -23.70 -5.79 9.87
N ASP A 10 -24.23 -6.87 10.46
CA ASP A 10 -23.43 -7.81 11.28
C ASP A 10 -22.29 -8.46 10.47
N LYS A 11 -22.57 -8.81 9.20
CA LYS A 11 -21.54 -9.37 8.32
C LYS A 11 -20.45 -8.34 7.99
N VAL A 12 -20.86 -7.11 7.69
CA VAL A 12 -19.93 -6.02 7.38
C VAL A 12 -19.04 -5.74 8.58
N GLU A 13 -19.61 -5.67 9.79
CA GLU A 13 -18.86 -5.46 11.03
C GLU A 13 -17.81 -6.55 11.25
N LYS A 14 -18.20 -7.83 11.15
CA LYS A 14 -17.27 -8.96 11.25
C LYS A 14 -16.18 -8.95 10.19
N TYR A 15 -16.51 -8.53 8.97
CA TYR A 15 -15.52 -8.40 7.91
C TYR A 15 -14.50 -7.32 8.24
N VAL A 16 -14.97 -6.15 8.69
CA VAL A 16 -14.12 -5.02 9.05
C VAL A 16 -13.20 -5.38 10.23
N GLU A 17 -13.71 -6.06 11.25
CA GLU A 17 -12.93 -6.51 12.42
C GLU A 17 -11.76 -7.45 12.03
N GLY A 18 -11.90 -8.21 10.95
CA GLY A 18 -10.86 -9.11 10.43
C GLY A 18 -9.79 -8.43 9.55
N LEU A 19 -9.89 -7.12 9.29
CA LEU A 19 -8.97 -6.43 8.40
C LEU A 19 -7.63 -6.08 9.06
N PRO A 20 -6.53 -6.04 8.29
CA PRO A 20 -5.26 -5.52 8.79
C PRO A 20 -5.39 -4.05 9.26
N ASP A 21 -4.74 -3.72 10.38
CA ASP A 21 -4.69 -2.37 10.97
C ASP A 21 -4.36 -1.27 9.96
N MET A 22 -3.53 -1.62 8.99
CA MET A 22 -3.07 -0.73 7.93
C MET A 22 -4.20 -0.14 7.06
N ILE A 23 -5.35 -0.83 6.97
CA ILE A 23 -6.52 -0.40 6.19
C ILE A 23 -7.80 -0.32 7.04
N HIS A 24 -7.84 -0.96 8.21
CA HIS A 24 -8.99 -1.01 9.12
C HIS A 24 -9.62 0.37 9.37
N GLY A 25 -8.82 1.34 9.83
CA GLY A 25 -9.33 2.69 10.14
C GLY A 25 -9.96 3.41 8.94
N SER A 26 -9.41 3.21 7.75
CA SER A 26 -9.94 3.80 6.52
C SER A 26 -11.25 3.16 6.10
N VAL A 27 -11.39 1.84 6.24
CA VAL A 27 -12.64 1.13 5.93
C VAL A 27 -13.75 1.53 6.92
N VAL A 28 -13.45 1.61 8.22
CA VAL A 28 -14.39 2.09 9.26
C VAL A 28 -14.86 3.51 8.95
N ALA A 29 -13.95 4.41 8.55
CA ALA A 29 -14.29 5.79 8.24
C ALA A 29 -15.24 5.93 7.05
N SER A 30 -15.14 5.03 6.06
CA SER A 30 -16.01 5.01 4.88
C SER A 30 -17.41 4.48 5.14
N LYS A 31 -17.64 3.78 6.27
CA LYS A 31 -18.95 3.26 6.70
C LYS A 31 -19.68 2.48 5.59
N PRO A 32 -19.11 1.38 5.09
CA PRO A 32 -19.77 0.56 4.07
C PRO A 32 -21.12 0.04 4.58
N LYS A 33 -22.13 0.05 3.72
CA LYS A 33 -23.48 -0.46 4.01
C LYS A 33 -23.63 -1.91 3.58
N THR A 34 -22.82 -2.34 2.61
CA THR A 34 -22.86 -3.69 2.07
C THR A 34 -21.51 -4.36 2.16
N MET A 35 -21.51 -5.70 2.15
CA MET A 35 -20.29 -6.49 2.08
C MET A 35 -19.44 -6.15 0.84
N GLN A 36 -20.10 -5.84 -0.28
CA GLN A 36 -19.42 -5.58 -1.53
C GLN A 36 -18.67 -4.24 -1.49
N GLU A 37 -19.27 -3.20 -0.92
CA GLU A 37 -18.59 -1.92 -0.68
C GLU A 37 -17.38 -2.10 0.25
N ALA A 38 -17.52 -2.87 1.33
CA ALA A 38 -16.40 -3.12 2.25
C ALA A 38 -15.21 -3.80 1.53
N ILE A 39 -15.48 -4.78 0.66
CA ILE A 39 -14.47 -5.49 -0.14
C ILE A 39 -13.83 -4.56 -1.17
N GLU A 40 -14.62 -3.73 -1.86
CA GLU A 40 -14.14 -2.80 -2.86
C GLU A 40 -13.20 -1.76 -2.25
N ILE A 41 -13.60 -1.15 -1.12
CA ILE A 41 -12.79 -0.18 -0.39
C ILE A 41 -11.49 -0.83 0.11
N ALA A 42 -11.56 -2.02 0.71
CA ALA A 42 -10.39 -2.73 1.20
C ALA A 42 -9.39 -3.04 0.07
N THR A 43 -9.90 -3.48 -1.09
CA THR A 43 -9.09 -3.80 -2.27
C THR A 43 -8.44 -2.55 -2.86
N GLU A 44 -9.20 -1.46 -3.01
CA GLU A 44 -8.67 -0.18 -3.50
C GLU A 44 -7.53 0.34 -2.60
N LEU A 45 -7.70 0.26 -1.28
CA LEU A 45 -6.69 0.69 -0.31
C LEU A 45 -5.41 -0.15 -0.38
N MET A 46 -5.53 -1.46 -0.56
CA MET A 46 -4.37 -2.34 -0.76
C MET A 46 -3.65 -2.01 -2.06
N ASP A 47 -4.38 -1.90 -3.17
CA ASP A 47 -3.82 -1.58 -4.49
C ASP A 47 -3.06 -0.25 -4.48
N LYS A 48 -3.64 0.77 -3.85
CA LYS A 48 -3.03 2.11 -3.75
C LYS A 48 -1.72 2.09 -2.95
N LYS A 49 -1.68 1.30 -1.86
CA LYS A 49 -0.45 1.10 -1.08
C LYS A 49 0.61 0.34 -1.88
N ILE A 50 0.24 -0.75 -2.54
CA ILE A 50 1.16 -1.55 -3.37
C ILE A 50 1.77 -0.69 -4.48
N ARG A 51 0.97 0.09 -5.20
CA ARG A 51 1.46 1.02 -6.24
C ARG A 51 2.46 2.02 -5.69
N THR A 52 2.15 2.64 -4.55
CA THR A 52 3.06 3.60 -3.89
C THR A 52 4.39 2.95 -3.50
N PHE A 53 4.37 1.71 -3.00
CA PHE A 53 5.59 0.97 -2.67
C PHE A 53 6.41 0.62 -3.91
N ALA A 54 5.76 0.16 -4.98
CA ALA A 54 6.42 -0.16 -6.25
C ALA A 54 7.09 1.07 -6.87
N GLU A 55 6.41 2.23 -6.85
CA GLU A 55 6.99 3.49 -7.33
C GLU A 55 8.23 3.88 -6.52
N ARG A 56 8.17 3.81 -5.19
CA ARG A 56 9.32 4.11 -4.32
C ARG A 56 10.49 3.15 -4.53
N GLU A 57 10.22 1.85 -4.69
CA GLU A 57 11.22 0.83 -5.00
C GLU A 57 11.97 1.16 -6.31
N THR A 58 11.25 1.51 -7.37
CA THR A 58 11.88 1.83 -8.67
C THR A 58 12.70 3.12 -8.63
N VAL A 59 12.25 4.13 -7.88
CA VAL A 59 12.99 5.38 -7.68
C VAL A 59 14.24 5.14 -6.84
N SER A 60 14.12 4.37 -5.76
CA SER A 60 15.25 4.02 -4.88
C SER A 60 16.31 3.22 -5.62
N LYS A 61 15.93 2.20 -6.40
CA LYS A 61 16.84 1.39 -7.23
C LYS A 61 17.62 2.24 -8.22
N ARG A 62 16.97 3.18 -8.92
CA ARG A 62 17.65 4.12 -9.82
C ARG A 62 18.66 5.01 -9.09
N LYS A 63 18.32 5.52 -7.90
CA LYS A 63 19.26 6.33 -7.10
C LYS A 63 20.45 5.52 -6.58
N PHE A 64 20.23 4.27 -6.16
CA PHE A 64 21.29 3.39 -5.71
C PHE A 64 22.27 3.05 -6.84
N GLU A 65 21.76 2.72 -8.03
CA GLU A 65 22.61 2.41 -9.18
C GLU A 65 23.41 3.62 -9.66
N ASN A 66 22.82 4.82 -9.63
CA ASN A 66 23.54 6.04 -10.01
C ASN A 66 24.63 6.42 -9.00
N SER A 67 24.35 6.26 -7.69
CA SER A 67 25.34 6.50 -6.65
C SER A 67 26.50 5.51 -6.74
N SER A 68 26.21 4.22 -6.94
CA SER A 68 27.26 3.19 -7.05
C SER A 68 28.18 3.41 -8.26
N ARG A 69 27.61 3.81 -9.40
CA ARG A 69 28.39 4.16 -10.61
C ARG A 69 29.25 5.41 -10.38
N THR A 70 28.71 6.42 -9.71
CA THR A 70 29.44 7.66 -9.43
C THR A 70 30.62 7.42 -8.49
N THR A 71 30.44 6.68 -7.40
CA THR A 71 31.52 6.33 -6.46
C THR A 71 32.60 5.48 -7.13
N ARG A 72 32.22 4.47 -7.92
CA ARG A 72 33.17 3.63 -8.66
C ARG A 72 34.04 4.46 -9.63
N ASN A 73 33.41 5.38 -10.37
CA ASN A 73 34.11 6.24 -11.32
C ASN A 73 35.09 7.20 -10.62
N GLN A 74 34.69 7.79 -9.49
CA GLN A 74 35.59 8.65 -8.69
C GLN A 74 36.79 7.88 -8.15
N GLN A 75 36.57 6.67 -7.63
CA GLN A 75 37.65 5.83 -7.09
C GLN A 75 38.65 5.42 -8.18
N GLN A 76 38.17 5.07 -9.38
CA GLN A 76 39.03 4.81 -10.53
C GLN A 76 39.82 6.05 -10.98
N GLN A 77 39.20 7.22 -11.05
CA GLN A 77 39.92 8.46 -11.39
C GLN A 77 41.02 8.81 -10.38
N HIS A 78 40.79 8.55 -9.08
CA HIS A 78 41.80 8.78 -8.05
C HIS A 78 42.96 7.77 -8.12
N LEU A 79 42.70 6.54 -8.55
CA LEU A 79 43.72 5.50 -8.74
C LEU A 79 44.56 5.74 -10.00
N ASN A 80 43.94 6.20 -11.09
CA ASN A 80 44.61 6.44 -12.38
C ASN A 80 45.46 7.71 -12.40
N LYS A 81 45.46 8.51 -11.32
CA LYS A 81 46.21 9.77 -11.19
C LYS A 81 47.42 9.66 -10.26
N ARG A 82 47.74 8.45 -9.81
CA ARG A 82 49.03 8.07 -9.20
C ARG A 82 49.91 7.42 -10.25
#